data_AF-A0A518SCQ7-F1
#
_entry.id   AF-A0A518SCQ7-F1
#
_cell.length_a   1.000
_cell.length_b   1.000
_cell.length_c   1.000
_cell.angle_alpha   90.00
_cell.angle_beta   90.00
_cell.angle_gamma   90.00
#
_symmetry.space_group_name_H-M   'P 1'
#
loop_
_entity.id
_entity.type
_entity.pdbx_description
1 polymer ?
#
loop_
_entity_poly.entity_id
_entity_poly.type
_entity_poly.pdbx_seq_one_letter_code
_entity_poly.pdbx_strand_id
1 'polypeptide(L)'
;MSTTESRSHDDASGTEESNNDTPSGQRSPHECHETVDPETRREVLATYEHRCQSCGRRGPEKGGLATLHVHHIERDPDEMSEHDLENLTLLCRSCHTWLHQQSTPEDSPVEITEADQSVLLPQDIEILRYLAEQGPTRTGDIVSGVPTDLSVSAVRERLWVLMGLDNLVESRDQQIVDKDVETGEWGLTEQVENSARGHIPDDPQLLLQRMEDEQVRQALERGCDRSDVIEVLGVSRRTTFNKHKRACAYDFPLDAFARGGRPADGTRSEQPSVTTDTAEEAGDEQQRLDAVADQSPESGEETGMADDLEPGSDAHVVDEERESGGQDADGVDEELRGRLQQAIDALQEVDETLRT
;
A
#
# COMPACT_ATOMS: atom_id res chain seq x y z
N MET A 1 -11.97 -57.61 47.67
CA MET A 1 -12.19 -59.07 47.47
C MET A 1 -13.54 -59.24 46.80
N SER A 2 -13.60 -60.16 45.83
CA SER A 2 -14.76 -60.59 45.00
C SER A 2 -15.07 -59.69 43.78
N THR A 3 -14.49 -59.99 42.59
CA THR A 3 -14.97 -60.89 41.49
C THR A 3 -16.05 -60.26 40.61
N THR A 4 -15.72 -59.78 39.41
CA THR A 4 -15.84 -60.43 38.07
C THR A 4 -17.28 -60.47 37.56
N GLU A 5 -17.56 -59.84 36.41
CA GLU A 5 -18.26 -60.49 35.29
C GLU A 5 -18.21 -59.64 34.01
N SER A 6 -17.53 -60.19 33.00
CA SER A 6 -17.65 -59.83 31.59
C SER A 6 -18.99 -60.34 31.05
N ARG A 7 -19.68 -59.54 30.23
CA ARG A 7 -20.71 -60.03 29.31
C ARG A 7 -20.49 -59.46 27.91
N SER A 8 -20.16 -60.39 27.02
CA SER A 8 -20.23 -60.30 25.57
C SER A 8 -21.64 -60.64 25.07
N HIS A 9 -22.16 -59.87 24.11
CA HIS A 9 -23.18 -60.24 23.11
C HIS A 9 -23.05 -59.22 21.98
N ASP A 10 -22.51 -59.58 20.82
CA ASP A 10 -23.11 -60.29 19.67
C ASP A 10 -23.74 -59.34 18.65
N ASP A 11 -23.38 -59.63 17.39
CA ASP A 11 -23.71 -58.96 16.13
C ASP A 11 -25.18 -58.57 15.98
N ALA A 12 -25.39 -57.34 15.50
CA ALA A 12 -26.55 -56.98 14.71
C ALA A 12 -26.11 -56.17 13.48
N SER A 13 -26.12 -56.86 12.34
CA SER A 13 -26.08 -56.28 11.01
C SER A 13 -27.21 -55.25 10.86
N GLY A 14 -26.83 -54.00 10.64
CA GLY A 14 -27.72 -52.90 10.29
C GLY A 14 -27.13 -52.16 9.10
N THR A 15 -27.61 -52.50 7.91
CA THR A 15 -27.56 -51.65 6.72
C THR A 15 -28.41 -50.40 6.96
N GLU A 16 -27.77 -49.25 7.11
CA GLU A 16 -28.38 -47.92 7.01
C GLU A 16 -27.38 -47.07 6.23
N GLU A 17 -27.59 -46.94 4.93
CA GLU A 17 -28.24 -45.79 4.30
C GLU A 17 -27.31 -44.58 4.21
N SER A 18 -27.00 -44.30 2.95
CA SER A 18 -26.19 -43.22 2.41
C SER A 18 -26.71 -41.86 2.86
N ASN A 19 -26.09 -41.27 3.87
CA ASN A 19 -26.20 -39.84 4.13
C ASN A 19 -24.98 -39.15 3.51
N ASN A 20 -25.16 -38.78 2.24
CA ASN A 20 -24.41 -37.71 1.59
C ASN A 20 -24.80 -36.41 2.31
N ASP A 21 -23.99 -36.00 3.26
CA ASP A 21 -23.90 -34.60 3.69
C ASP A 21 -22.55 -34.42 4.37
N THR A 22 -21.60 -33.82 3.66
CA THR A 22 -20.36 -33.29 4.26
C THR A 22 -19.99 -32.02 3.51
N PRO A 23 -19.58 -30.96 4.25
CA PRO A 23 -19.75 -29.56 3.88
C PRO A 23 -18.69 -29.10 2.88
N SER A 24 -18.98 -27.98 2.22
CA SER A 24 -18.04 -27.09 1.52
C SER A 24 -16.58 -27.27 1.94
N GLY A 25 -15.81 -27.85 1.03
CA GLY A 25 -14.51 -28.46 1.30
C GLY A 25 -13.39 -27.46 1.50
N GLN A 26 -13.07 -27.16 2.75
CA GLN A 26 -11.69 -26.82 3.12
C GLN A 26 -10.86 -28.10 3.09
N ARG A 27 -10.31 -28.41 1.91
CA ARG A 27 -9.35 -29.49 1.71
C ARG A 27 -7.97 -29.07 2.24
N SER A 28 -7.24 -30.03 2.78
CA SER A 28 -5.97 -29.74 3.47
C SER A 28 -4.91 -29.18 2.51
N PRO A 29 -3.93 -28.37 2.98
CA PRO A 29 -2.81 -27.85 2.15
C PRO A 29 -1.98 -28.95 1.44
N HIS A 30 -2.17 -30.20 1.84
CA HIS A 30 -1.56 -31.38 1.25
C HIS A 30 -2.34 -31.93 0.03
N GLU A 31 -3.55 -31.49 -0.28
CA GLU A 31 -4.30 -32.03 -1.44
C GLU A 31 -4.03 -31.27 -2.75
N CYS A 32 -3.21 -30.22 -2.73
CA CYS A 32 -2.89 -29.39 -3.92
C CYS A 32 -1.73 -29.89 -4.77
N HIS A 33 -0.88 -30.79 -4.27
CA HIS A 33 0.27 -31.29 -5.02
C HIS A 33 0.01 -32.63 -5.73
N GLU A 34 -1.11 -33.29 -5.42
CA GLU A 34 -1.32 -34.70 -5.72
C GLU A 34 -2.20 -34.96 -6.96
N THR A 35 -2.72 -33.90 -7.60
CA THR A 35 -3.64 -34.04 -8.73
C THR A 35 -3.01 -33.80 -10.11
N VAL A 36 -1.87 -33.10 -10.21
CA VAL A 36 -1.18 -32.88 -11.49
C VAL A 36 -0.36 -34.12 -11.86
N ASP A 37 -0.55 -34.65 -13.06
CA ASP A 37 0.17 -35.82 -13.52
C ASP A 37 1.69 -35.54 -13.69
N PRO A 38 2.54 -36.59 -13.63
CA PRO A 38 3.98 -36.40 -13.69
C PRO A 38 4.54 -35.82 -15.00
N GLU A 39 3.81 -35.89 -16.11
CA GLU A 39 4.23 -35.31 -17.38
C GLU A 39 3.99 -33.81 -17.41
N THR A 40 2.78 -33.38 -17.08
CA THR A 40 2.44 -31.96 -16.91
C THR A 40 3.32 -31.29 -15.87
N ARG A 41 3.61 -31.98 -14.76
CA ARG A 41 4.53 -31.47 -13.73
C ARG A 41 5.95 -31.22 -14.27
N ARG A 42 6.47 -32.12 -15.11
CA ARG A 42 7.81 -31.95 -15.72
C ARG A 42 7.82 -30.78 -16.70
N GLU A 43 6.74 -30.60 -17.44
CA GLU A 43 6.58 -29.50 -18.38
C GLU A 43 6.56 -28.15 -17.66
N VAL A 44 5.74 -28.00 -16.60
CA VAL A 44 5.73 -26.80 -15.75
C VAL A 44 7.11 -26.51 -15.14
N LEU A 45 7.80 -27.54 -14.64
CA LEU A 45 9.17 -27.40 -14.11
C LEU A 45 10.16 -26.87 -15.17
N ALA A 46 10.06 -27.35 -16.41
CA ALA A 46 10.90 -26.93 -17.51
C ALA A 46 10.56 -25.49 -17.97
N THR A 47 9.27 -25.18 -18.14
CA THR A 47 8.77 -23.85 -18.53
C THR A 47 9.26 -22.75 -17.59
N TYR A 48 9.24 -23.03 -16.29
CA TYR A 48 9.68 -22.08 -15.26
C TYR A 48 11.14 -22.26 -14.83
N GLU A 49 11.95 -22.97 -15.62
CA GLU A 49 13.38 -23.20 -15.40
C GLU A 49 13.75 -23.69 -13.97
N HIS A 50 12.88 -24.49 -13.35
CA HIS A 50 13.00 -24.93 -11.95
C HIS A 50 13.20 -23.75 -10.99
N ARG A 51 12.50 -22.64 -11.23
CA ARG A 51 12.53 -21.43 -10.41
C ARG A 51 11.16 -21.18 -9.80
N CYS A 52 11.13 -20.89 -8.50
CA CYS A 52 9.93 -20.40 -7.84
C CYS A 52 9.51 -19.06 -8.47
N GLN A 53 8.25 -18.95 -8.90
CA GLN A 53 7.72 -17.75 -9.54
C GLN A 53 7.44 -16.60 -8.56
N SER A 54 7.33 -16.90 -7.26
CA SER A 54 7.15 -15.89 -6.21
C SER A 54 8.50 -15.32 -5.71
N CYS A 55 9.42 -16.16 -5.24
CA CYS A 55 10.67 -15.70 -4.61
C CYS A 55 11.96 -15.97 -5.41
N GLY A 56 11.86 -16.61 -6.58
CA GLY A 56 12.99 -16.83 -7.46
C GLY A 56 13.99 -17.90 -7.01
N ARG A 57 13.78 -18.57 -5.87
CA ARG A 57 14.65 -19.68 -5.42
C ARG A 57 14.58 -20.84 -6.41
N ARG A 58 15.75 -21.46 -6.69
CA ARG A 58 15.89 -22.58 -7.63
C ARG A 58 15.72 -23.93 -6.95
N GLY A 59 15.22 -24.89 -7.71
CA GLY A 59 15.14 -26.30 -7.31
C GLY A 59 16.47 -27.05 -7.48
N PRO A 60 16.57 -28.27 -6.92
CA PRO A 60 17.79 -29.10 -6.96
C PRO A 60 18.36 -29.34 -8.36
N GLU A 61 17.51 -29.48 -9.37
CA GLU A 61 17.92 -29.79 -10.75
C GLU A 61 18.67 -28.63 -11.45
N LYS A 62 18.57 -27.41 -10.93
CA LYS A 62 19.32 -26.23 -11.40
C LYS A 62 20.28 -25.69 -10.33
N GLY A 63 20.72 -26.56 -9.43
CA GLY A 63 21.72 -26.24 -8.39
C GLY A 63 21.20 -25.43 -7.21
N GLY A 64 19.88 -25.34 -7.02
CA GLY A 64 19.27 -24.74 -5.83
C GLY A 64 18.89 -25.77 -4.77
N LEU A 65 18.33 -25.32 -3.65
CA LEU A 65 17.93 -26.18 -2.53
C LEU A 65 16.41 -26.18 -2.28
N ALA A 66 15.64 -25.42 -3.05
CA ALA A 66 14.22 -25.25 -2.79
C ALA A 66 13.39 -26.45 -3.29
N THR A 67 12.57 -27.04 -2.42
CA THR A 67 11.53 -27.98 -2.86
C THR A 67 10.45 -27.21 -3.60
N LEU A 68 10.22 -27.54 -4.87
CA LEU A 68 9.24 -26.89 -5.74
C LEU A 68 7.97 -27.75 -5.89
N HIS A 69 6.84 -27.08 -5.87
CA HIS A 69 5.50 -27.61 -6.03
C HIS A 69 4.82 -26.89 -7.20
N VAL A 70 4.14 -27.66 -8.03
CA VAL A 70 3.21 -27.11 -9.02
C VAL A 70 1.94 -26.73 -8.26
N HIS A 71 1.43 -25.54 -8.53
CA HIS A 71 0.26 -24.97 -7.89
C HIS A 71 -0.73 -24.53 -8.97
N HIS A 72 -2.00 -24.91 -8.80
CA HIS A 72 -3.11 -24.40 -9.59
C HIS A 72 -3.37 -22.94 -9.27
N ILE A 73 -3.29 -22.06 -10.26
CA ILE A 73 -3.62 -20.63 -10.10
C ILE A 73 -5.10 -20.52 -9.71
N GLU A 74 -5.96 -21.29 -10.37
CA GLU A 74 -7.38 -21.45 -10.07
C GLU A 74 -7.78 -22.94 -10.06
N ARG A 75 -8.67 -23.36 -9.16
CA ARG A 75 -9.09 -24.78 -9.02
C ARG A 75 -10.22 -25.19 -9.95
N ASP A 76 -11.08 -24.24 -10.33
CA ASP A 76 -12.23 -24.47 -11.20
C ASP A 76 -12.32 -23.35 -12.24
N PRO A 77 -11.33 -23.24 -13.14
CA PRO A 77 -11.30 -22.17 -14.12
C PRO A 77 -12.44 -22.33 -15.13
N ASP A 78 -13.26 -21.28 -15.32
CA ASP A 78 -14.43 -21.30 -16.20
C ASP A 78 -14.06 -21.49 -17.69
N GLU A 79 -12.86 -21.06 -18.10
CA GLU A 79 -12.45 -20.95 -19.52
C GLU A 79 -11.36 -21.92 -19.95
N MET A 80 -10.79 -22.72 -19.03
CA MET A 80 -9.69 -23.64 -19.35
C MET A 80 -9.71 -24.92 -18.50
N SER A 81 -8.82 -25.86 -18.78
CA SER A 81 -8.70 -27.06 -17.96
C SER A 81 -8.03 -26.72 -16.62
N GLU A 82 -8.48 -27.35 -15.52
CA GLU A 82 -7.79 -27.24 -14.21
C GLU A 82 -6.28 -27.55 -14.35
N HIS A 83 -5.89 -28.50 -15.21
CA HIS A 83 -4.48 -28.86 -15.44
C HIS A 83 -3.83 -28.18 -16.64
N ASP A 84 -4.46 -27.15 -17.22
CA ASP A 84 -3.85 -26.39 -18.30
C ASP A 84 -2.55 -25.74 -17.82
N LEU A 85 -1.51 -25.74 -18.64
CA LEU A 85 -0.21 -25.16 -18.28
C LEU A 85 -0.34 -23.67 -17.94
N GLU A 86 -1.29 -22.98 -18.57
CA GLU A 86 -1.60 -21.56 -18.30
C GLU A 86 -2.20 -21.36 -16.90
N ASN A 87 -2.88 -22.37 -16.35
CA ASN A 87 -3.43 -22.38 -15.00
C ASN A 87 -2.45 -22.94 -13.94
N LEU A 88 -1.22 -23.25 -14.33
CA LEU A 88 -0.24 -23.83 -13.41
C LEU A 88 0.93 -22.87 -13.17
N THR A 89 1.29 -22.70 -11.90
CA THR A 89 2.47 -21.97 -11.47
C THR A 89 3.41 -22.86 -10.65
N LEU A 90 4.65 -22.42 -10.49
CA LEU A 90 5.68 -23.17 -9.77
C LEU A 90 6.14 -22.40 -8.54
N LEU A 91 5.84 -22.93 -7.35
CA LEU A 91 6.14 -22.28 -6.06
C LEU A 91 7.07 -23.16 -5.22
N CYS A 92 7.98 -22.53 -4.47
CA CYS A 92 8.70 -23.26 -3.44
C CYS A 92 7.76 -23.58 -2.27
N ARG A 93 8.06 -24.62 -1.48
CA ARG A 93 7.24 -25.03 -0.33
C ARG A 93 6.83 -23.87 0.58
N SER A 94 7.75 -22.95 0.88
CA SER A 94 7.46 -21.79 1.73
C SER A 94 6.43 -20.84 1.09
N CYS A 95 6.62 -20.47 -0.19
CA CYS A 95 5.69 -19.60 -0.91
C CYS A 95 4.33 -20.30 -1.14
N HIS A 96 4.36 -21.60 -1.40
CA HIS A 96 3.16 -22.42 -1.56
C HIS A 96 2.35 -22.48 -0.26
N THR A 97 3.00 -22.79 0.87
CA THR A 97 2.34 -22.81 2.18
C THR A 97 1.81 -21.43 2.56
N TRP A 98 2.57 -20.37 2.30
CA TRP A 98 2.11 -19.00 2.56
C TRP A 98 0.87 -18.63 1.73
N LEU A 99 0.81 -19.02 0.45
CA LEU A 99 -0.35 -18.76 -0.41
C LEU A 99 -1.64 -19.39 0.15
N HIS A 100 -1.55 -20.57 0.74
CA HIS A 100 -2.68 -21.26 1.40
C HIS A 100 -3.00 -20.76 2.81
N GLN A 101 -2.20 -19.84 3.35
CA GLN A 101 -2.38 -19.26 4.69
C GLN A 101 -2.86 -17.81 4.64
N GLN A 102 -3.18 -17.30 3.45
CA GLN A 102 -3.66 -15.94 3.26
C GLN A 102 -5.08 -15.78 3.81
N SER A 103 -5.34 -14.66 4.50
CA SER A 103 -6.71 -14.28 4.87
C SER A 103 -7.59 -14.11 3.64
N THR A 104 -8.83 -14.54 3.79
CA THR A 104 -9.88 -14.47 2.79
C THR A 104 -10.83 -13.30 3.09
N PRO A 105 -11.60 -12.79 2.12
CA PRO A 105 -12.58 -11.73 2.38
C PRO A 105 -13.56 -12.06 3.52
N GLU A 106 -13.90 -13.34 3.74
CA GLU A 106 -14.76 -13.77 4.84
C GLU A 106 -14.13 -13.57 6.23
N ASP A 107 -12.81 -13.45 6.32
CA ASP A 107 -12.10 -13.16 7.56
C ASP A 107 -12.11 -11.66 7.92
N SER A 108 -12.61 -10.80 7.01
CA SER A 108 -12.64 -9.36 7.19
C SER A 108 -13.65 -8.93 8.26
N PRO A 109 -13.29 -8.00 9.17
CA PRO A 109 -14.22 -7.43 10.16
C PRO A 109 -15.25 -6.47 9.53
N VAL A 110 -15.01 -6.03 8.29
CA VAL A 110 -15.89 -5.16 7.50
C VAL A 110 -16.32 -5.86 6.21
N GLU A 111 -17.45 -5.44 5.64
CA GLU A 111 -17.94 -6.00 4.39
C GLU A 111 -17.01 -5.65 3.21
N ILE A 112 -16.49 -6.70 2.56
CA ILE A 112 -15.65 -6.63 1.36
C ILE A 112 -16.45 -7.19 0.18
N THR A 113 -16.68 -6.34 -0.82
CA THR A 113 -17.40 -6.71 -2.03
C THR A 113 -16.47 -7.36 -3.06
N GLU A 114 -17.02 -7.98 -4.11
CA GLU A 114 -16.22 -8.48 -5.24
C GLU A 114 -15.44 -7.37 -5.94
N ALA A 115 -16.02 -6.16 -6.03
CA ALA A 115 -15.35 -5.01 -6.62
C ALA A 115 -14.12 -4.59 -5.80
N ASP A 116 -14.22 -4.63 -4.46
CA ASP A 116 -13.09 -4.34 -3.56
C ASP A 116 -11.93 -5.32 -3.77
N GLN A 117 -12.23 -6.60 -4.02
CA GLN A 117 -11.23 -7.65 -4.24
C GLN A 117 -10.37 -7.41 -5.49
N SER A 118 -10.81 -6.57 -6.44
CA SER A 118 -9.99 -6.17 -7.59
C SER A 118 -8.83 -5.23 -7.21
N VAL A 119 -8.92 -4.58 -6.05
CA VAL A 119 -7.95 -3.60 -5.52
C VAL A 119 -7.20 -4.13 -4.29
N LEU A 120 -7.90 -4.89 -3.45
CA LEU A 120 -7.39 -5.40 -2.19
C LEU A 120 -6.47 -6.61 -2.38
N LEU A 121 -5.49 -6.70 -1.50
CA LEU A 121 -4.62 -7.85 -1.34
C LEU A 121 -5.00 -8.60 -0.06
N PRO A 122 -4.65 -9.89 0.06
CA PRO A 122 -4.90 -10.64 1.28
C PRO A 122 -4.27 -10.02 2.54
N GLN A 123 -3.16 -9.29 2.40
CA GLN A 123 -2.53 -8.59 3.52
C GLN A 123 -3.38 -7.43 4.04
N ASP A 124 -4.25 -6.85 3.21
CA ASP A 124 -5.15 -5.80 3.65
C ASP A 124 -6.21 -6.34 4.61
N ILE A 125 -6.66 -7.58 4.40
CA ILE A 125 -7.59 -8.24 5.33
C ILE A 125 -6.93 -8.45 6.69
N GLU A 126 -5.65 -8.83 6.72
CA GLU A 126 -4.88 -8.94 7.97
C GLU A 126 -4.73 -7.58 8.67
N ILE A 127 -4.47 -6.51 7.92
CA ILE A 127 -4.42 -5.14 8.46
C ILE A 127 -5.79 -4.74 9.03
N LEU A 128 -6.88 -4.99 8.32
CA LEU A 128 -8.24 -4.68 8.77
C LEU A 128 -8.58 -5.42 10.07
N ARG A 129 -8.28 -6.72 10.15
CA ARG A 129 -8.45 -7.52 11.36
C ARG A 129 -7.64 -6.96 12.53
N TYR A 130 -6.39 -6.62 12.30
CA TYR A 130 -5.54 -6.02 13.32
C TYR A 130 -6.10 -4.68 13.82
N LEU A 131 -6.57 -3.81 12.92
CA LEU A 131 -7.20 -2.54 13.28
C LEU A 131 -8.50 -2.75 14.05
N ALA A 132 -9.33 -3.72 13.67
CA ALA A 132 -10.56 -4.04 14.41
C ALA A 132 -10.28 -4.49 15.86
N GLU A 133 -9.19 -5.21 16.08
CA GLU A 133 -8.83 -5.75 17.39
C GLU A 133 -8.01 -4.79 18.27
N GLN A 134 -7.12 -4.00 17.67
CA GLN A 134 -6.09 -3.22 18.37
C GLN A 134 -6.09 -1.73 18.03
N GLY A 135 -6.91 -1.29 17.08
CA GLY A 135 -7.02 0.11 16.67
C GLY A 135 -7.78 0.98 17.68
N PRO A 136 -7.61 2.32 17.61
CA PRO A 136 -6.68 3.04 16.72
C PRO A 136 -5.22 2.89 17.17
N THR A 137 -4.28 2.84 16.23
CA THR A 137 -2.86 2.57 16.53
C THR A 137 -1.89 3.10 15.46
N ARG A 138 -0.58 3.15 15.75
CA ARG A 138 0.43 3.69 14.82
C ARG A 138 0.89 2.65 13.80
N THR A 139 1.38 3.10 12.64
CA THR A 139 1.88 2.22 11.58
C THR A 139 2.93 1.21 12.07
N GLY A 140 3.81 1.60 12.98
CA GLY A 140 4.84 0.72 13.54
C GLY A 140 4.27 -0.45 14.35
N ASP A 141 3.17 -0.23 15.06
CA ASP A 141 2.48 -1.27 15.84
C ASP A 141 1.77 -2.25 14.91
N ILE A 142 1.15 -1.74 13.82
CA ILE A 142 0.56 -2.56 12.75
C ILE A 142 1.63 -3.48 12.13
N VAL A 143 2.78 -2.93 11.77
CA VAL A 143 3.91 -3.71 11.20
C VAL A 143 4.38 -4.79 12.18
N SER A 144 4.36 -4.51 13.48
CA SER A 144 4.82 -5.45 14.51
C SER A 144 3.77 -6.52 14.85
N GLY A 145 2.49 -6.22 14.65
CA GLY A 145 1.37 -7.07 15.06
C GLY A 145 0.73 -7.89 13.94
N VAL A 146 0.86 -7.45 12.69
CA VAL A 146 0.33 -8.17 11.53
C VAL A 146 1.32 -9.29 11.14
N PRO A 147 0.86 -10.54 10.87
CA PRO A 147 1.71 -11.67 10.49
C PRO A 147 2.19 -11.57 9.02
N THR A 148 2.79 -10.44 8.65
CA THR A 148 3.31 -10.17 7.30
C THR A 148 4.76 -9.69 7.36
N ASP A 149 5.57 -10.10 6.39
CA ASP A 149 6.95 -9.63 6.24
C ASP A 149 7.03 -8.25 5.53
N LEU A 150 6.01 -7.41 5.67
CA LEU A 150 5.93 -6.11 5.00
C LEU A 150 6.82 -5.07 5.70
N SER A 151 7.46 -4.20 4.91
CA SER A 151 8.14 -3.02 5.45
C SER A 151 7.12 -1.99 5.96
N VAL A 152 7.56 -1.09 6.85
CA VAL A 152 6.76 0.06 7.31
C VAL A 152 6.20 0.87 6.14
N SER A 153 7.03 1.11 5.11
CA SER A 153 6.60 1.81 3.90
C SER A 153 5.51 1.06 3.13
N ALA A 154 5.62 -0.27 3.02
CA ALA A 154 4.62 -1.08 2.35
C ALA A 154 3.29 -1.11 3.11
N VAL A 155 3.33 -1.22 4.45
CA VAL A 155 2.11 -1.12 5.28
C VAL A 155 1.47 0.26 5.14
N ARG A 156 2.26 1.35 5.16
CA ARG A 156 1.76 2.71 4.93
C ARG A 156 1.09 2.85 3.55
N GLU A 157 1.70 2.30 2.51
CA GLU A 157 1.10 2.29 1.17
C GLU A 157 -0.22 1.52 1.13
N ARG A 158 -0.34 0.40 1.85
CA ARG A 158 -1.59 -0.35 1.96
C ARG A 158 -2.65 0.42 2.74
N LEU A 159 -2.29 1.12 3.81
CA LEU A 159 -3.20 1.96 4.59
C LEU A 159 -3.80 3.09 3.74
N TRP A 160 -3.03 3.70 2.83
CA TRP A 160 -3.59 4.65 1.86
C TRP A 160 -4.60 4.00 0.91
N VAL A 161 -4.35 2.76 0.45
CA VAL A 161 -5.32 2.04 -0.38
C VAL A 161 -6.61 1.77 0.39
N LEU A 162 -6.51 1.32 1.65
CA LEU A 162 -7.67 1.05 2.50
C LEU A 162 -8.48 2.31 2.83
N MET A 163 -7.80 3.42 3.14
CA MET A 163 -8.44 4.70 3.44
C MET A 163 -9.10 5.34 2.21
N GLY A 164 -8.52 5.14 1.02
CA GLY A 164 -9.04 5.67 -0.24
C GLY A 164 -9.85 4.68 -1.07
N LEU A 165 -10.27 3.55 -0.51
CA LEU A 165 -10.85 2.45 -1.28
C LEU A 165 -12.12 2.86 -2.03
N ASP A 166 -12.97 3.68 -1.41
CA ASP A 166 -14.17 4.28 -2.00
C ASP A 166 -13.86 5.23 -3.18
N ASN A 167 -12.69 5.86 -3.18
CA ASN A 167 -12.21 6.66 -4.31
C ASN A 167 -11.51 5.82 -5.40
N LEU A 168 -11.24 4.53 -5.13
CA LEU A 168 -10.60 3.60 -6.07
C LEU A 168 -11.60 2.65 -6.72
N VAL A 169 -12.71 2.36 -6.04
CA VAL A 169 -13.73 1.41 -6.45
C VAL A 169 -15.06 2.14 -6.64
N GLU A 170 -15.50 2.29 -7.88
CA GLU A 170 -16.69 3.10 -8.24
C GLU A 170 -17.98 2.68 -7.51
N SER A 171 -18.13 1.39 -7.17
CA SER A 171 -19.31 0.88 -6.47
C SER A 171 -19.26 1.03 -4.95
N ARG A 172 -18.15 1.54 -4.38
CA ARG A 172 -17.96 1.66 -2.95
C ARG A 172 -18.14 3.12 -2.51
N ASP A 173 -19.23 3.38 -1.79
CA ASP A 173 -19.58 4.73 -1.33
C ASP A 173 -19.10 5.03 0.10
N GLN A 174 -18.43 4.09 0.76
CA GLN A 174 -18.06 4.18 2.18
C GLN A 174 -16.59 3.85 2.41
N GLN A 175 -15.91 4.81 3.04
CA GLN A 175 -14.58 4.64 3.63
C GLN A 175 -14.61 3.56 4.72
N ILE A 176 -13.52 2.79 4.85
CA ILE A 176 -13.38 1.71 5.85
C ILE A 176 -12.31 1.97 6.90
N VAL A 177 -11.24 2.65 6.50
CA VAL A 177 -10.09 2.97 7.35
C VAL A 177 -9.89 4.47 7.29
N ASP A 178 -9.52 5.06 8.41
CA ASP A 178 -9.17 6.46 8.50
C ASP A 178 -7.87 6.65 9.29
N LYS A 179 -7.29 7.84 9.17
CA LYS A 179 -6.16 8.28 9.99
C LYS A 179 -6.63 9.44 10.84
N ASP A 180 -6.36 9.39 12.12
CA ASP A 180 -6.56 10.53 12.99
C ASP A 180 -5.52 11.61 12.65
N VAL A 181 -6.00 12.82 12.37
CA VAL A 181 -5.15 13.94 11.99
C VAL A 181 -4.28 14.41 13.15
N GLU A 182 -4.75 14.32 14.39
CA GLU A 182 -4.04 14.82 15.56
C GLU A 182 -3.04 13.79 16.09
N THR A 183 -3.47 12.53 16.25
CA THR A 183 -2.62 11.47 16.83
C THR A 183 -1.73 10.77 15.81
N GLY A 184 -2.13 10.82 14.53
CA GLY A 184 -1.49 10.10 13.43
C GLY A 184 -1.78 8.59 13.45
N GLU A 185 -2.69 8.13 14.30
CA GLU A 185 -3.09 6.73 14.41
C GLU A 185 -4.06 6.33 13.31
N TRP A 186 -4.02 5.08 12.91
CA TRP A 186 -4.92 4.46 11.95
C TRP A 186 -5.95 3.62 12.68
N GLY A 187 -7.18 3.63 12.20
CA GLY A 187 -8.26 2.81 12.72
C GLY A 187 -9.33 2.58 11.66
N LEU A 188 -10.30 1.73 11.99
CA LEU A 188 -11.58 1.74 11.30
C LEU A 188 -12.24 3.12 11.46
N THR A 189 -13.12 3.49 10.53
CA THR A 189 -13.74 4.83 10.53
C THR A 189 -14.42 5.21 11.85
N GLU A 190 -14.98 4.24 12.57
CA GLU A 190 -15.66 4.43 13.86
C GLU A 190 -14.70 4.53 15.06
N GLN A 191 -13.43 4.17 14.87
CA GLN A 191 -12.37 4.24 15.89
C GLN A 191 -11.61 5.57 15.86
N VAL A 192 -11.76 6.35 14.79
CA VAL A 192 -11.03 7.61 14.57
C VAL A 192 -11.94 8.79 14.93
N GLU A 193 -11.43 9.72 15.74
CA GLU A 193 -12.19 10.89 16.18
C GLU A 193 -12.06 12.05 15.18
N ASN A 194 -10.84 12.35 14.75
CA ASN A 194 -10.54 13.49 13.89
C ASN A 194 -9.99 13.03 12.53
N SER A 195 -10.87 12.88 11.54
CA SER A 195 -10.47 12.44 10.20
C SER A 195 -9.38 13.31 9.59
N ALA A 196 -8.33 12.67 9.05
CA ALA A 196 -7.34 13.33 8.21
C ALA A 196 -7.84 13.53 6.76
N ARG A 197 -8.94 12.90 6.37
CA ARG A 197 -9.53 13.05 5.04
C ARG A 197 -10.16 14.44 4.88
N GLY A 198 -9.91 15.08 3.75
CA GLY A 198 -10.36 16.44 3.46
C GLY A 198 -9.67 17.52 4.30
N HIS A 199 -8.81 17.16 5.25
CA HIS A 199 -8.12 18.11 6.11
C HIS A 199 -7.07 18.90 5.33
N ILE A 200 -7.02 20.22 5.57
CA ILE A 200 -6.02 21.12 4.98
C ILE A 200 -4.87 21.29 5.98
N PRO A 201 -3.66 20.78 5.69
CA PRO A 201 -2.54 20.89 6.61
C PRO A 201 -2.07 22.33 6.81
N ASP A 202 -1.69 22.67 8.05
CA ASP A 202 -1.01 23.93 8.38
C ASP A 202 0.49 23.91 7.97
N ASP A 203 1.10 22.72 7.94
CA ASP A 203 2.49 22.56 7.52
C ASP A 203 2.65 22.84 6.00
N PRO A 204 3.47 23.83 5.59
CA PRO A 204 3.58 24.20 4.18
C PRO A 204 4.11 23.09 3.27
N GLN A 205 4.99 22.21 3.76
CA GLN A 205 5.54 21.13 2.95
C GLN A 205 4.49 20.05 2.71
N LEU A 206 3.74 19.68 3.75
CA LEU A 206 2.64 18.73 3.67
C LEU A 206 1.49 19.27 2.82
N LEU A 207 1.19 20.57 2.94
CA LEU A 207 0.21 21.24 2.07
C LEU A 207 0.58 21.14 0.60
N LEU A 208 1.83 21.47 0.24
CA LEU A 208 2.33 21.34 -1.13
C LEU A 208 2.25 19.90 -1.62
N GLN A 209 2.64 18.94 -0.78
CA GLN A 209 2.54 17.51 -1.10
C GLN A 209 1.08 17.13 -1.42
N ARG A 210 0.12 17.51 -0.57
CA ARG A 210 -1.31 17.21 -0.78
C ARG A 210 -1.86 17.86 -2.05
N MET A 211 -1.46 19.09 -2.35
CA MET A 211 -1.84 19.78 -3.59
C MET A 211 -1.31 19.05 -4.83
N GLU A 212 -0.03 18.67 -4.85
CA GLU A 212 0.56 17.94 -5.97
C GLU A 212 -0.08 16.55 -6.17
N ASP A 213 -0.34 15.84 -5.07
CA ASP A 213 -0.97 14.53 -5.12
C ASP A 213 -2.36 14.61 -5.73
N GLU A 214 -3.15 15.59 -5.29
CA GLU A 214 -4.50 15.83 -5.78
C GLU A 214 -4.53 16.27 -7.24
N GLN A 215 -3.55 17.08 -7.68
CA GLN A 215 -3.38 17.40 -9.11
C GLN A 215 -3.12 16.16 -9.95
N VAL A 216 -2.29 15.23 -9.46
CA VAL A 216 -2.06 13.93 -10.13
C VAL A 216 -3.35 13.14 -10.24
N ARG A 217 -4.12 13.00 -9.15
CA ARG A 217 -5.39 12.27 -9.16
C ARG A 217 -6.38 12.85 -10.16
N GLN A 218 -6.67 14.15 -10.08
CA GLN A 218 -7.63 14.80 -10.96
C GLN A 218 -7.20 14.76 -12.43
N ALA A 219 -5.89 14.78 -12.73
CA ALA A 219 -5.42 14.62 -14.10
C ALA A 219 -5.70 13.20 -14.64
N LEU A 220 -5.42 12.17 -13.84
CA LEU A 220 -5.68 10.78 -14.20
C LEU A 220 -7.19 10.50 -14.36
N GLU A 221 -8.03 11.03 -13.47
CA GLU A 221 -9.49 10.89 -13.54
C GLU A 221 -10.11 11.61 -14.75
N ARG A 222 -9.48 12.69 -15.22
CA ARG A 222 -9.85 13.37 -16.49
C ARG A 222 -9.40 12.58 -17.73
N GLY A 223 -8.74 11.44 -17.55
CA GLY A 223 -8.28 10.57 -18.63
C GLY A 223 -6.92 10.97 -19.24
N CYS A 224 -6.13 11.83 -18.58
CA CYS A 224 -4.77 12.12 -19.02
C CYS A 224 -3.89 10.87 -18.91
N ASP A 225 -3.03 10.63 -19.90
CA ASP A 225 -2.08 9.54 -19.81
C ASP A 225 -1.07 9.80 -18.68
N ARG A 226 -0.68 8.73 -17.99
CA ARG A 226 0.25 8.84 -16.86
C ARG A 226 1.60 9.39 -17.30
N SER A 227 2.03 9.12 -18.53
CA SER A 227 3.28 9.64 -19.09
C SER A 227 3.23 11.17 -19.25
N ASP A 228 2.09 11.70 -19.70
CA ASP A 228 1.87 13.14 -19.82
C ASP A 228 1.85 13.81 -18.43
N VAL A 229 1.23 13.16 -17.44
CA VAL A 229 1.21 13.65 -16.05
C VAL A 229 2.62 13.73 -15.47
N ILE A 230 3.46 12.71 -15.70
CA ILE A 230 4.87 12.67 -15.29
C ILE A 230 5.65 13.82 -15.94
N GLU A 231 5.50 14.01 -17.25
CA GLU A 231 6.21 15.06 -17.99
C GLU A 231 5.82 16.46 -17.51
N VAL A 232 4.53 16.73 -17.38
CA VAL A 232 4.01 18.07 -17.04
C VAL A 232 4.27 18.43 -15.58
N LEU A 233 4.06 17.50 -14.65
CA LEU A 233 4.23 17.77 -13.21
C LEU A 233 5.66 17.51 -12.72
N GLY A 234 6.55 17.02 -13.58
CA GLY A 234 7.94 16.75 -13.20
C GLY A 234 8.09 15.66 -12.14
N VAL A 235 7.15 14.71 -12.08
CA VAL A 235 7.15 13.62 -11.09
C VAL A 235 7.69 12.33 -11.70
N SER A 236 8.34 11.47 -10.91
CA SER A 236 8.76 10.15 -11.41
C SER A 236 7.57 9.21 -11.63
N ARG A 237 7.74 8.21 -12.51
CA ARG A 237 6.73 7.16 -12.72
C ARG A 237 6.35 6.44 -11.43
N ARG A 238 7.35 6.09 -10.60
CA ARG A 238 7.13 5.38 -9.33
C ARG A 238 6.36 6.25 -8.34
N THR A 239 6.75 7.51 -8.19
CA THR A 239 6.08 8.43 -7.27
C THR A 239 4.64 8.72 -7.70
N THR A 240 4.34 8.74 -9.00
CA THR A 240 2.97 8.99 -9.50
C THR A 240 1.93 8.00 -8.95
N PHE A 241 2.29 6.72 -8.76
CA PHE A 241 1.39 5.73 -8.15
C PHE A 241 1.13 6.04 -6.67
N ASN A 242 2.16 6.40 -5.91
CA ASN A 242 2.02 6.73 -4.49
C ASN A 242 1.26 8.05 -4.30
N LYS A 243 1.50 9.03 -5.17
CA LYS A 243 0.74 10.28 -5.22
C LYS A 243 -0.75 10.01 -5.47
N HIS A 244 -1.09 9.16 -6.44
CA HIS A 244 -2.48 8.81 -6.71
C HIS A 244 -3.17 8.10 -5.53
N LYS A 245 -2.56 7.05 -4.98
CA LYS A 245 -3.10 6.34 -3.79
C LYS A 245 -3.32 7.29 -2.63
N ARG A 246 -2.33 8.14 -2.34
CA ARG A 246 -2.38 9.11 -1.25
C ARG A 246 -3.44 10.19 -1.48
N ALA A 247 -3.61 10.66 -2.72
CA ALA A 247 -4.69 11.57 -3.08
C ALA A 247 -6.07 10.92 -2.89
N CYS A 248 -6.28 9.67 -3.32
CA CYS A 248 -7.53 8.94 -3.08
C CYS A 248 -7.82 8.78 -1.57
N ALA A 249 -6.78 8.54 -0.76
CA ALA A 249 -6.89 8.43 0.68
C ALA A 249 -7.32 9.76 1.32
N TYR A 250 -6.57 10.83 1.08
CA TYR A 250 -6.79 12.11 1.75
C TYR A 250 -7.87 12.98 1.11
N ASP A 251 -8.25 12.76 -0.15
CA ASP A 251 -9.26 13.52 -0.89
C ASP A 251 -9.16 15.04 -0.65
N PHE A 252 -7.99 15.59 -0.95
CA PHE A 252 -7.66 16.96 -0.56
C PHE A 252 -8.53 17.97 -1.34
N PRO A 253 -9.14 18.98 -0.68
CA PRO A 253 -10.06 19.91 -1.32
C PRO A 253 -9.32 21.01 -2.11
N LEU A 254 -8.76 20.65 -3.27
CA LEU A 254 -7.99 21.59 -4.10
C LEU A 254 -8.82 22.79 -4.59
N ASP A 255 -10.14 22.62 -4.73
CA ASP A 255 -11.08 23.66 -5.10
C ASP A 255 -11.20 24.78 -4.05
N ALA A 256 -10.90 24.50 -2.78
CA ALA A 256 -10.83 25.51 -1.72
C ALA A 256 -9.84 26.64 -2.05
N PHE A 257 -8.82 26.35 -2.87
CA PHE A 257 -7.76 27.26 -3.31
C PHE A 257 -8.03 27.91 -4.67
N ALA A 258 -9.06 27.49 -5.40
CA ALA A 258 -9.35 27.96 -6.76
C ALA A 258 -9.98 29.38 -6.83
N ARG A 259 -10.02 30.14 -5.71
CA ARG A 259 -10.72 31.43 -5.60
C ARG A 259 -10.13 32.61 -6.41
N GLY A 260 -9.19 32.36 -7.33
CA GLY A 260 -8.39 33.39 -7.98
C GLY A 260 -8.33 33.41 -9.51
N GLY A 261 -9.08 32.59 -10.26
CA GLY A 261 -8.92 32.58 -11.72
C GLY A 261 -10.02 31.93 -12.57
N ARG A 262 -10.64 32.78 -13.40
CA ARG A 262 -11.56 32.55 -14.54
C ARG A 262 -12.84 31.74 -14.23
N PRO A 263 -14.03 32.37 -14.31
CA PRO A 263 -15.30 31.64 -14.28
C PRO A 263 -15.31 30.53 -15.33
N ALA A 264 -15.83 29.36 -14.95
CA ALA A 264 -16.21 28.35 -15.93
C ALA A 264 -17.25 28.97 -16.88
N ASP A 265 -16.85 29.16 -18.13
CA ASP A 265 -17.71 29.69 -19.18
C ASP A 265 -18.76 28.63 -19.49
N GLY A 266 -19.93 28.72 -18.83
CA GLY A 266 -20.80 27.56 -18.77
C GLY A 266 -22.19 27.71 -18.20
N THR A 267 -22.80 28.91 -18.14
CA THR A 267 -24.28 29.00 -18.21
C THR A 267 -24.74 30.38 -18.70
N ARG A 268 -24.96 30.48 -20.00
CA ARG A 268 -25.74 31.54 -20.61
C ARG A 268 -27.23 31.26 -20.33
N SER A 269 -27.75 31.80 -19.24
CA SER A 269 -29.20 31.89 -18.99
C SER A 269 -29.59 33.32 -18.67
N GLU A 270 -30.00 34.01 -19.73
CA GLU A 270 -31.03 35.05 -19.82
C GLU A 270 -31.20 36.00 -18.62
N GLN A 271 -30.57 37.18 -18.68
CA GLN A 271 -31.06 38.36 -17.96
C GLN A 271 -32.33 38.89 -18.64
N PRO A 272 -33.40 39.23 -17.88
CA PRO A 272 -34.43 40.12 -18.37
C PRO A 272 -33.96 41.57 -18.24
N SER A 273 -34.08 42.32 -19.33
CA SER A 273 -33.78 43.74 -19.38
C SER A 273 -34.74 44.54 -18.51
N VAL A 274 -34.22 45.34 -17.58
CA VAL A 274 -34.93 46.51 -17.06
C VAL A 274 -33.99 47.71 -17.11
N THR A 275 -34.49 48.72 -17.80
CA THR A 275 -33.86 50.00 -18.10
C THR A 275 -33.62 50.86 -16.86
N THR A 276 -32.41 51.39 -16.78
CA THR A 276 -32.00 52.73 -16.31
C THR A 276 -32.88 53.45 -15.28
N ASP A 277 -32.30 53.72 -14.10
CA ASP A 277 -32.30 55.08 -13.59
C ASP A 277 -31.00 55.40 -12.83
N THR A 278 -30.64 56.67 -12.96
CA THR A 278 -29.35 57.32 -12.71
C THR A 278 -29.14 57.62 -11.23
N ALA A 279 -27.96 57.32 -10.67
CA ALA A 279 -27.36 58.11 -9.59
C ALA A 279 -25.87 57.80 -9.45
N GLU A 280 -25.08 58.85 -9.58
CA GLU A 280 -23.65 58.94 -9.32
C GLU A 280 -23.35 58.67 -7.83
N GLU A 281 -22.30 57.92 -7.51
CA GLU A 281 -21.32 58.33 -6.50
C GLU A 281 -20.04 57.46 -6.55
N ALA A 282 -18.92 58.15 -6.37
CA ALA A 282 -17.55 57.70 -6.50
C ALA A 282 -17.07 56.96 -5.24
N GLY A 283 -16.06 56.09 -5.38
CA GLY A 283 -15.41 55.47 -4.22
C GLY A 283 -14.35 54.45 -4.60
N ASP A 284 -13.20 54.97 -5.00
CA ASP A 284 -11.95 54.25 -5.28
C ASP A 284 -11.36 53.70 -3.96
N GLU A 285 -11.39 52.39 -3.73
CA GLU A 285 -10.74 51.73 -2.58
C GLU A 285 -9.71 50.67 -3.04
N GLN A 286 -8.69 51.14 -3.76
CA GLN A 286 -7.36 50.51 -3.76
C GLN A 286 -6.45 51.26 -2.79
N GLN A 287 -6.46 50.93 -1.50
CA GLN A 287 -5.35 51.29 -0.61
C GLN A 287 -5.03 50.24 0.45
N ARG A 288 -3.83 49.67 0.27
CA ARG A 288 -2.71 49.61 1.24
C ARG A 288 -2.96 48.89 2.57
N LEU A 289 -2.30 47.74 2.74
CA LEU A 289 -1.77 47.34 4.03
C LEU A 289 -0.36 46.74 3.85
N ASP A 290 0.63 47.59 4.12
CA ASP A 290 1.99 47.24 4.55
C ASP A 290 2.19 47.97 5.88
N ALA A 291 2.20 47.23 6.99
CA ALA A 291 2.80 47.65 8.27
C ALA A 291 2.88 46.46 9.24
N VAL A 292 4.11 46.04 9.51
CA VAL A 292 4.54 45.04 10.50
C VAL A 292 4.41 45.62 11.91
N ALA A 293 3.90 44.82 12.87
CA ALA A 293 4.16 45.03 14.29
C ALA A 293 4.33 43.68 15.00
N ASP A 294 5.56 43.51 15.46
CA ASP A 294 6.13 42.48 16.32
C ASP A 294 5.35 42.29 17.63
N GLN A 295 5.08 41.04 18.00
CA GLN A 295 4.85 40.58 19.38
C GLN A 295 4.78 39.05 19.44
N SER A 296 5.88 38.42 19.85
CA SER A 296 5.91 37.09 20.47
C SER A 296 4.98 37.02 21.69
N PRO A 297 4.34 35.87 21.94
CA PRO A 297 4.83 35.05 23.05
C PRO A 297 4.81 33.53 22.80
N GLU A 298 5.83 32.90 23.39
CA GLU A 298 5.78 31.62 24.10
C GLU A 298 5.44 30.35 23.30
N SER A 299 6.49 29.87 22.65
CA SER A 299 6.68 28.49 22.18
C SER A 299 6.63 27.49 23.36
N GLY A 300 5.51 26.80 23.49
CA GLY A 300 5.44 25.47 24.10
C GLY A 300 5.78 24.43 23.02
N GLU A 301 6.80 23.64 23.28
CA GLU A 301 7.25 22.55 22.43
C GLU A 301 6.19 21.45 22.38
N GLU A 302 5.57 21.23 21.21
CA GLU A 302 4.91 19.97 20.90
C GLU A 302 5.48 19.44 19.59
N THR A 303 6.33 18.43 19.74
CA THR A 303 7.07 17.78 18.65
C THR A 303 6.31 16.52 18.27
N GLY A 304 5.71 16.46 17.08
CA GLY A 304 4.93 15.27 16.74
C GLY A 304 4.28 15.18 15.36
N MET A 305 4.83 15.72 14.27
CA MET A 305 4.31 15.42 12.91
C MET A 305 5.39 15.40 11.83
N ALA A 306 6.37 14.51 11.97
CA ALA A 306 7.47 14.39 10.99
C ALA A 306 7.47 13.08 10.18
N ASP A 307 6.44 12.23 10.28
CA ASP A 307 6.46 10.87 9.71
C ASP A 307 5.97 10.73 8.24
N ASP A 308 5.35 11.76 7.66
CA ASP A 308 4.72 11.68 6.32
C ASP A 308 5.55 12.31 5.17
N LEU A 309 6.75 12.82 5.46
CA LEU A 309 7.68 13.27 4.43
C LEU A 309 8.48 12.09 3.88
N GLU A 310 8.43 11.87 2.56
CA GLU A 310 9.29 10.87 1.90
C GLU A 310 10.75 11.34 1.93
N PRO A 311 11.73 10.52 2.34
CA PRO A 311 13.15 10.86 2.19
C PRO A 311 13.56 10.79 0.71
N GLY A 312 14.19 11.85 0.20
CA GLY A 312 14.70 11.93 -1.16
C GLY A 312 15.73 10.83 -1.47
N SER A 313 15.48 10.04 -2.50
CA SER A 313 16.36 8.94 -2.94
C SER A 313 17.07 9.32 -4.25
N ASP A 314 18.30 9.79 -4.12
CA ASP A 314 19.29 9.77 -5.20
C ASP A 314 20.37 8.75 -4.82
N ALA A 315 20.32 7.56 -5.42
CA ALA A 315 21.39 6.59 -5.35
C ALA A 315 21.62 5.98 -6.74
N HIS A 316 22.68 6.45 -7.39
CA HIS A 316 23.29 5.81 -8.55
C HIS A 316 23.82 4.43 -8.14
N VAL A 317 23.26 3.38 -8.73
CA VAL A 317 23.77 2.01 -8.64
C VAL A 317 24.92 1.87 -9.65
N VAL A 318 26.09 1.47 -9.17
CA VAL A 318 27.13 0.84 -9.99
C VAL A 318 27.41 -0.53 -9.40
N ASP A 319 27.20 -1.53 -10.24
CA ASP A 319 27.34 -2.96 -10.01
C ASP A 319 28.77 -3.35 -10.41
N GLU A 320 29.52 -4.03 -9.53
CA GLU A 320 30.61 -4.94 -9.93
C GLU A 320 30.75 -6.10 -8.94
N GLU A 321 30.56 -7.31 -9.46
CA GLU A 321 30.88 -8.59 -8.86
C GLU A 321 32.41 -8.75 -8.64
N ARG A 322 32.84 -9.26 -7.47
CA ARG A 322 33.69 -10.46 -7.38
C ARG A 322 34.03 -10.94 -5.96
N GLU A 323 34.02 -12.27 -5.91
CA GLU A 323 34.37 -13.27 -4.90
C GLU A 323 35.48 -13.00 -3.85
N SER A 324 35.27 -13.66 -2.69
CA SER A 324 36.25 -14.39 -1.87
C SER A 324 37.00 -13.64 -0.76
N GLY A 325 36.95 -14.24 0.43
CA GLY A 325 37.98 -14.10 1.48
C GLY A 325 37.56 -13.27 2.68
N GLY A 326 37.17 -13.95 3.76
CA GLY A 326 37.03 -13.29 5.05
C GLY A 326 38.38 -12.90 5.62
N GLN A 327 38.58 -11.60 5.84
CA GLN A 327 39.41 -10.94 6.87
C GLN A 327 39.41 -9.43 6.57
N ASP A 328 39.46 -8.60 7.63
CA ASP A 328 39.69 -7.14 7.61
C ASP A 328 38.47 -6.22 7.49
N ALA A 329 37.60 -6.23 8.51
CA ALA A 329 36.61 -5.17 8.75
C ALA A 329 37.20 -3.87 9.36
N ASP A 330 38.46 -3.90 9.80
CA ASP A 330 39.11 -2.76 10.51
C ASP A 330 39.82 -1.79 9.56
N GLY A 331 40.31 -2.25 8.40
CA GLY A 331 41.03 -1.39 7.44
C GLY A 331 40.11 -0.49 6.60
N VAL A 332 38.86 -0.91 6.40
CA VAL A 332 37.88 -0.17 5.60
C VAL A 332 37.39 1.09 6.34
N ASP A 333 37.32 1.03 7.68
CA ASP A 333 36.91 2.18 8.50
C ASP A 333 37.99 3.28 8.53
N GLU A 334 39.27 2.90 8.53
CA GLU A 334 40.40 3.85 8.52
C GLU A 334 40.55 4.55 7.15
N GLU A 335 40.34 3.83 6.05
CA GLU A 335 40.35 4.41 4.70
C GLU A 335 39.17 5.37 4.49
N LEU A 336 37.98 5.01 4.98
CA LEU A 336 36.79 5.86 4.91
C LEU A 336 36.98 7.15 5.72
N ARG A 337 37.54 7.05 6.93
CA ARG A 337 37.87 8.23 7.76
C ARG A 337 38.91 9.13 7.10
N GLY A 338 39.93 8.56 6.46
CA GLY A 338 40.94 9.32 5.73
C GLY A 338 40.34 10.13 4.57
N ARG A 339 39.43 9.51 3.80
CA ARG A 339 38.71 10.19 2.70
C ARG A 339 37.76 11.27 3.21
N LEU A 340 37.08 11.03 4.33
CA LEU A 340 36.19 12.01 4.94
C LEU A 340 36.97 13.24 5.44
N GLN A 341 38.13 13.03 6.08
CA GLN A 341 38.97 14.12 6.56
C GLN A 341 39.52 14.97 5.40
N GLN A 342 39.96 14.33 4.30
CA GLN A 342 40.39 15.07 3.10
C GLN A 342 39.26 15.93 2.49
N ALA A 343 38.02 15.43 2.49
CA ALA A 343 36.88 16.21 2.00
C ALA A 343 36.59 17.41 2.90
N ILE A 344 36.72 17.25 4.22
CA ILE A 344 36.54 18.35 5.18
C ILE A 344 37.63 19.42 4.98
N ASP A 345 38.89 19.02 4.86
CA ASP A 345 40.01 19.94 4.68
C ASP A 345 39.87 20.73 3.37
N ALA A 346 39.46 20.08 2.28
CA ALA A 346 39.21 20.73 0.99
C ALA A 346 38.06 21.74 1.04
N LEU A 347 37.00 21.46 1.80
CA LEU A 347 35.88 22.39 1.98
C LEU A 347 36.26 23.59 2.85
N GLN A 348 37.13 23.39 3.84
CA GLN A 348 37.65 24.48 4.68
C GLN A 348 38.57 25.41 3.87
N GLU A 349 39.41 24.87 2.98
CA GLU A 349 40.26 25.67 2.08
C GLU A 349 39.40 26.52 1.11
N VAL A 350 38.28 25.97 0.63
CA VAL A 350 37.32 26.70 -0.21
C VAL A 350 36.61 27.81 0.59
N ASP A 351 36.20 27.56 1.83
CA ASP A 351 35.57 28.57 2.69
C ASP A 351 36.56 29.69 3.07
N GLU A 352 37.84 29.38 3.31
CA GLU A 352 38.88 30.37 3.56
C GLU A 352 39.19 31.23 2.34
N THR A 353 39.22 30.63 1.15
CA THR A 353 39.41 31.37 -0.12
C THR A 353 38.22 32.23 -0.50
N LEU A 354 37.00 31.90 -0.03
CA LEU A 354 35.81 32.74 -0.21
C LEU A 354 35.69 33.88 0.82
N ARG A 355 36.47 33.84 1.91
CA ARG A 355 36.51 34.87 2.96
C ARG A 355 37.64 35.89 2.79
N THR A 356 38.50 35.71 1.79
CA THR A 356 39.54 36.68 1.38
C THR A 356 39.13 37.41 0.12
#